data_AF-A0A8R1DQ50-F1
#
_entry.id   AF-A0A8R1DQ50-F1
#
_cell.length_a   1.000
_cell.length_b   1.000
_cell.length_c   1.000
_cell.angle_alpha   90.00
_cell.angle_beta   90.00
_cell.angle_gamma   90.00
#
_symmetry.space_group_name_H-M   'P 1'
#
loop_
_entity.id
_entity.type
_entity.pdbx_description
1 polymer ?
#
loop_
_entity_poly.entity_id
_entity_poly.type
_entity_poly.pdbx_seq_one_letter_code
_entity_poly.pdbx_strand_id
1 'polypeptide(L)'
;MKNPLLLLLLLLVVISQESEAYVPKCNAFYVRWPRVRLNFKAVAEARLSLTGCQSACSLGEDPVSPGKQLECAAVNHQASPDGFSHHCDVFQPHQLQNVDGYVEADDRFTFYWKYCLSSTRKCSGDYAYTYLSDRYMDQKSVIKTTTKENLEECLSDCLDESAFECRSISF
;
A
#
# COMPACT_ATOMS: atom_id res chain seq x y z
N MET A 1 23.95 -5.77 -52.00
CA MET A 1 24.63 -4.82 -51.09
C MET A 1 23.76 -4.66 -49.85
N LYS A 2 24.13 -5.29 -48.73
CA LYS A 2 23.37 -5.20 -47.46
C LYS A 2 23.56 -3.78 -46.91
N ASN A 3 22.47 -3.03 -46.75
CA ASN A 3 22.51 -1.64 -46.34
C ASN A 3 22.83 -1.54 -44.83
N PRO A 4 24.05 -1.10 -44.45
CA PRO A 4 24.50 -1.14 -43.05
C PRO A 4 23.69 -0.22 -42.14
N LEU A 5 23.03 0.79 -42.71
CA LEU A 5 22.12 1.69 -42.00
C LEU A 5 20.85 0.98 -41.48
N LEU A 6 20.35 -0.03 -42.20
CA LEU A 6 19.14 -0.75 -41.80
C LEU A 6 19.39 -1.63 -40.56
N LEU A 7 20.59 -2.22 -40.45
CA LEU A 7 21.00 -2.99 -39.27
C LEU A 7 21.19 -2.08 -38.04
N LEU A 8 21.74 -0.88 -38.23
CA LEU A 8 21.94 0.07 -37.14
C LEU A 8 20.61 0.61 -36.59
N LEU A 9 19.64 0.87 -37.47
CA LEU A 9 18.27 1.28 -37.11
C LEU A 9 17.53 0.17 -36.34
N LEU A 10 17.69 -1.10 -36.74
CA LEU A 10 17.13 -2.24 -36.02
C LEU A 10 17.76 -2.44 -34.63
N LEU A 11 19.06 -2.19 -34.49
CA LEU A 11 19.76 -2.23 -33.19
C LEU A 11 19.30 -1.12 -32.23
N LEU A 12 19.02 0.07 -32.75
CA LEU A 12 18.52 1.19 -31.92
C LEU A 12 17.08 0.97 -31.43
N VAL A 13 16.22 0.29 -32.21
CA VAL A 13 14.85 -0.04 -31.78
C VAL A 13 14.83 -1.07 -30.64
N VAL A 14 15.82 -1.96 -30.55
CA VAL A 14 15.92 -2.96 -29.48
C VAL A 14 16.40 -2.36 -28.16
N ILE A 15 17.12 -1.24 -28.18
CA ILE A 15 17.68 -0.61 -26.98
C ILE A 15 16.67 0.31 -26.26
N SER A 16 15.56 0.65 -26.90
CA SER A 16 14.52 1.54 -26.33
C SER A 16 13.42 0.81 -25.54
N GLN A 17 13.61 -0.46 -25.16
CA GLN A 17 12.75 -1.06 -24.15
C GLN A 17 13.11 -0.44 -22.79
N GLU A 18 12.50 0.71 -22.50
CA GLU A 18 12.35 1.18 -21.13
C GLU A 18 11.80 0.00 -20.31
N SER A 19 12.55 -0.41 -19.29
CA SER A 19 12.06 -1.32 -18.28
C SER A 19 10.95 -0.58 -17.53
N GLU A 20 9.73 -0.64 -18.04
CA GLU A 20 8.55 -0.35 -17.23
C GLU A 20 8.67 -1.25 -16.00
N ALA A 21 8.86 -0.62 -14.84
CA ALA A 21 8.83 -1.33 -13.57
C ALA A 21 7.47 -2.04 -13.51
N TYR A 22 7.49 -3.38 -13.60
CA TYR A 22 6.29 -4.18 -13.55
C TYR A 22 5.63 -3.98 -12.20
N VAL A 23 4.58 -3.15 -12.14
CA VAL A 23 3.68 -3.08 -10.99
C VAL A 23 2.63 -4.16 -11.21
N PRO A 24 2.61 -5.24 -10.42
CA PRO A 24 1.61 -6.28 -10.57
C PRO A 24 0.22 -5.65 -10.46
N LYS A 25 -0.63 -5.89 -11.47
CA LYS A 25 -2.04 -5.51 -11.43
C LYS A 25 -2.72 -6.36 -10.34
N CYS A 26 -2.73 -5.87 -9.10
CA CYS A 26 -3.33 -6.55 -7.97
C CYS A 26 -4.46 -5.71 -7.38
N ASN A 27 -5.41 -6.34 -6.68
CA ASN A 27 -6.40 -5.59 -5.93
C ASN A 27 -5.71 -5.02 -4.69
N ALA A 28 -5.35 -3.74 -4.76
CA ALA A 28 -4.69 -3.05 -3.65
C ALA A 28 -5.69 -2.80 -2.51
N PHE A 29 -5.27 -3.18 -1.29
CA PHE A 29 -5.95 -2.92 -0.03
C PHE A 29 -5.01 -2.19 0.91
N TYR A 30 -5.52 -1.16 1.59
CA TYR A 30 -4.76 -0.36 2.52
C TYR A 30 -5.20 -0.67 3.94
N VAL A 31 -4.40 -1.48 4.62
CA VAL A 31 -4.64 -1.89 5.99
C VAL A 31 -4.19 -0.76 6.92
N ARG A 32 -5.14 -0.27 7.72
CA ARG A 32 -4.97 0.93 8.55
C ARG A 32 -4.31 0.59 9.88
N TRP A 33 -3.31 1.38 10.25
CA TRP A 33 -2.77 1.46 11.61
C TRP A 33 -2.99 2.88 12.17
N PRO A 34 -4.08 3.10 12.94
CA PRO A 34 -4.47 4.43 13.38
C PRO A 34 -3.52 4.98 14.45
N ARG A 35 -3.28 6.29 14.40
CA ARG A 35 -2.46 7.04 15.38
C ARG A 35 -1.01 6.54 15.42
N VAL A 36 -0.53 6.13 14.25
CA VAL A 36 0.82 5.60 14.03
C VAL A 36 1.43 6.32 12.85
N ARG A 37 2.73 6.60 12.95
CA ARG A 37 3.58 7.12 11.89
C ARG A 37 4.83 6.27 11.80
N LEU A 38 5.25 5.91 10.58
CA LEU A 38 6.61 5.45 10.36
C LEU A 38 7.55 6.64 10.25
N ASN A 39 8.59 6.68 11.09
CA ASN A 39 9.59 7.73 11.11
C ASN A 39 10.81 7.40 10.21
N PHE A 40 10.53 6.91 9.00
CA PHE A 40 11.53 6.80 7.93
C PHE A 40 11.53 8.08 7.10
N LYS A 41 12.66 8.36 6.45
CA LYS A 41 12.65 9.29 5.31
C LYS A 41 11.83 8.67 4.17
N ALA A 42 10.73 9.30 3.82
CA ALA A 42 9.89 8.87 2.70
C ALA A 42 10.66 8.98 1.37
N VAL A 43 10.34 8.12 0.41
CA VAL A 43 10.87 8.25 -0.96
C VAL A 43 10.20 9.38 -1.73
N ALA A 44 8.96 9.71 -1.38
CA ALA A 44 8.24 10.86 -1.90
C ALA A 44 7.28 11.42 -0.84
N GLU A 45 7.12 12.74 -0.83
CA GLU A 45 6.24 13.48 0.08
C GLU A 45 5.34 14.41 -0.73
N ALA A 46 4.03 14.27 -0.60
CA ALA A 46 3.07 15.03 -1.41
C ALA A 46 1.88 15.53 -0.58
N ARG A 47 1.21 16.56 -1.08
CA ARG A 47 -0.02 17.11 -0.48
C ARG A 47 -1.26 16.52 -1.14
N LEU A 48 -1.57 15.27 -0.81
CA LEU A 48 -2.69 14.53 -1.38
C LEU A 48 -3.72 14.16 -0.31
N SER A 49 -5.01 14.21 -0.69
CA SER A 49 -6.05 13.54 0.09
C SER A 49 -5.73 12.05 0.22
N LEU A 50 -6.33 11.36 1.21
CA LEU A 50 -6.07 9.93 1.40
C LEU A 50 -6.36 9.13 0.12
N THR A 51 -7.48 9.43 -0.54
CA THR A 51 -7.86 8.79 -1.81
C THR A 51 -6.83 9.05 -2.91
N GLY A 52 -6.32 10.29 -3.03
CA GLY A 52 -5.28 10.61 -4.01
C GLY A 52 -3.97 9.88 -3.72
N CYS A 53 -3.56 9.86 -2.45
CA CYS A 53 -2.36 9.18 -1.97
C CYS A 53 -2.41 7.67 -2.27
N GLN A 54 -3.53 7.01 -1.93
CA GLN A 54 -3.75 5.60 -2.21
C GLN A 54 -3.87 5.32 -3.71
N SER A 55 -4.45 6.22 -4.50
CA SER A 55 -4.52 6.07 -5.96
C SER A 55 -3.13 6.09 -6.58
N ALA A 56 -2.31 7.10 -6.29
CA ALA A 56 -0.93 7.19 -6.79
C ALA A 56 -0.11 5.96 -6.39
N CYS A 57 -0.18 5.57 -5.11
CA CYS A 57 0.50 4.37 -4.60
C CYS A 57 0.01 3.07 -5.26
N SER A 58 -1.27 2.96 -5.61
CA SER A 58 -1.82 1.76 -6.28
C SER A 58 -1.40 1.69 -7.74
N LEU A 59 -1.32 2.85 -8.41
CA LEU A 59 -0.92 2.97 -9.82
C LEU A 59 0.59 2.93 -10.01
N GLY A 60 1.37 3.03 -8.93
CA GLY A 60 2.83 3.10 -9.01
C GLY A 60 3.32 4.46 -9.49
N GLU A 61 2.54 5.52 -9.30
CA GLU A 61 2.90 6.87 -9.73
C GLU A 61 3.74 7.57 -8.65
N ASP A 62 4.81 8.26 -9.06
CA ASP A 62 5.49 9.22 -8.19
C ASP A 62 4.57 10.43 -7.97
N PRO A 63 4.10 10.68 -6.73
CA PRO A 63 3.16 11.76 -6.45
C PRO A 63 3.79 13.16 -6.56
N VAL A 64 5.11 13.26 -6.71
CA VAL A 64 5.86 14.52 -6.84
C VAL A 64 6.32 14.75 -8.27
N SER A 65 6.70 13.68 -8.99
CA SER A 65 7.24 13.77 -10.35
C SER A 65 6.29 13.14 -11.39
N PRO A 66 5.46 13.94 -12.10
CA PRO A 66 4.56 13.41 -13.12
C PRO A 66 5.29 12.55 -14.16
N GLY A 67 4.70 11.40 -14.49
CA GLY A 67 5.24 10.45 -15.47
C GLY A 67 6.37 9.56 -14.96
N LYS A 68 6.84 9.73 -13.72
CA LYS A 68 7.77 8.77 -13.09
C LYS A 68 7.00 7.67 -12.36
N GLN A 69 7.56 6.48 -12.45
CA GLN A 69 7.08 5.31 -11.72
C GLN A 69 7.79 5.22 -10.36
N LEU A 70 7.02 4.87 -9.33
CA LEU A 70 7.45 4.65 -7.98
C LEU A 70 6.72 3.44 -7.43
N GLU A 71 7.45 2.34 -7.21
CA GLU A 71 6.89 1.21 -6.47
C GLU A 71 6.45 1.69 -5.08
N CYS A 72 5.25 1.33 -4.66
CA CYS A 72 4.72 1.75 -3.37
C CYS A 72 4.19 0.55 -2.59
N ALA A 73 4.60 0.46 -1.33
CA ALA A 73 4.24 -0.60 -0.39
C ALA A 73 3.49 -0.08 0.85
N ALA A 74 3.65 1.19 1.20
CA ALA A 74 2.90 1.79 2.30
C ALA A 74 2.87 3.31 2.21
N VAL A 75 1.99 3.93 2.98
CA VAL A 75 1.92 5.38 3.13
C VAL A 75 1.70 5.82 4.58
N ASN A 76 2.31 6.93 5.00
CA ASN A 76 1.76 7.70 6.12
C ASN A 76 0.82 8.75 5.56
N HIS A 77 -0.32 8.95 6.22
CA HIS A 77 -1.24 10.02 5.87
C HIS A 77 -1.57 10.88 7.08
N GLN A 78 -1.54 12.20 6.90
CA GLN A 78 -2.08 13.17 7.85
C GLN A 78 -3.31 13.82 7.21
N ALA A 79 -4.47 13.60 7.82
CA ALA A 79 -5.67 14.34 7.45
C ALA A 79 -5.53 15.80 7.89
N SER A 80 -5.86 16.74 7.01
CA SER A 80 -5.93 18.13 7.44
C SER A 80 -7.26 18.41 8.12
N PRO A 81 -7.26 19.11 9.27
CA PRO A 81 -8.49 19.63 9.87
C PRO A 81 -9.26 20.58 8.94
N ASP A 82 -8.56 21.29 8.05
CA ASP A 82 -9.15 22.25 7.09
C ASP A 82 -9.51 21.63 5.74
N GLY A 83 -9.13 20.38 5.47
CA GLY A 83 -9.36 19.68 4.19
C GLY A 83 -8.42 20.08 3.03
N PHE A 84 -7.45 20.96 3.25
CA PHE A 84 -6.57 21.49 2.19
C PHE A 84 -5.09 21.17 2.39
N SER A 85 -4.63 20.98 3.63
CA SER A 85 -3.22 20.75 3.95
C SER A 85 -2.88 19.30 4.33
N HIS A 86 -3.38 18.34 3.55
CA HIS A 86 -3.09 16.91 3.75
C HIS A 86 -1.61 16.58 3.53
N HIS A 87 -1.10 15.58 4.24
CA HIS A 87 0.25 15.03 4.04
C HIS A 87 0.18 13.57 3.61
N CYS A 88 1.01 13.19 2.63
CA CYS A 88 1.15 11.83 2.13
C CYS A 88 2.65 11.50 2.00
N ASP A 89 3.13 10.60 2.85
CA ASP A 89 4.48 10.02 2.75
C ASP A 89 4.36 8.69 2.02
N VAL A 90 5.21 8.45 1.02
CA VAL A 90 5.25 7.18 0.30
C VAL A 90 6.47 6.37 0.69
N PHE A 91 6.29 5.06 0.89
CA PHE A 91 7.33 4.11 1.23
C PHE A 91 7.41 2.96 0.22
N GLN A 92 8.64 2.56 -0.12
CA GLN A 92 8.95 1.42 -0.97
C GLN A 92 9.14 0.12 -0.16
N PRO A 93 8.97 -1.08 -0.77
CA PRO A 93 9.09 -2.35 -0.06
C PRO A 93 10.42 -2.51 0.69
N HIS A 94 11.54 -2.08 0.08
CA HIS A 94 12.86 -2.21 0.68
C HIS A 94 13.02 -1.38 1.98
N GLN A 95 12.23 -0.32 2.16
CA GLN A 95 12.24 0.50 3.39
C GLN A 95 11.52 -0.20 4.55
N LEU A 96 10.62 -1.15 4.25
CA LEU A 96 9.70 -1.76 5.21
C LEU A 96 10.20 -3.10 5.76
N GLN A 97 11.45 -3.48 5.49
CA GLN A 97 11.99 -4.77 5.96
C GLN A 97 12.19 -4.83 7.48
N ASN A 98 12.36 -3.69 8.16
CA ASN A 98 12.60 -3.61 9.61
C ASN A 98 11.85 -2.41 10.22
N VAL A 99 10.52 -2.47 10.26
CA VAL A 99 9.67 -1.35 10.70
C VAL A 99 9.64 -1.14 12.21
N ASP A 100 9.85 -2.18 13.02
CA ASP A 100 9.57 -2.18 14.46
C ASP A 100 10.28 -1.05 15.24
N GLY A 101 11.49 -0.66 14.82
CA GLY A 101 12.26 0.42 15.46
C GLY A 101 11.86 1.85 15.04
N TYR A 102 10.95 1.99 14.09
CA TYR A 102 10.59 3.27 13.44
C TYR A 102 9.09 3.57 13.54
N VAL A 103 8.32 2.69 14.17
CA VAL A 103 6.91 2.90 14.47
C VAL A 103 6.81 3.86 15.66
N GLU A 104 6.19 5.01 15.45
CA GLU A 104 5.92 6.00 16.49
C GLU A 104 4.42 6.22 16.65
N ALA A 105 3.98 6.39 17.91
CA ALA A 105 2.63 6.83 18.20
C ALA A 105 2.49 8.33 17.88
N ASP A 106 1.62 8.67 16.92
CA ASP A 106 1.33 10.05 16.53
C ASP A 106 -0.15 10.16 16.14
N ASP A 107 -0.93 10.86 16.97
CA ASP A 107 -2.38 11.02 16.79
C ASP A 107 -2.77 11.81 15.54
N ARG A 108 -1.81 12.51 14.92
CA ARG A 108 -2.05 13.30 13.69
C ARG A 108 -1.96 12.42 12.45
N PHE A 109 -1.23 11.32 12.53
CA PHE A 109 -0.94 10.46 11.39
C PHE A 109 -1.70 9.14 11.48
N THR A 110 -1.86 8.51 10.33
CA THR A 110 -2.28 7.13 10.20
C THR A 110 -1.39 6.47 9.16
N PHE A 111 -0.80 5.35 9.54
CA PHE A 111 -0.01 4.52 8.64
C PHE A 111 -0.94 3.54 7.91
N TYR A 112 -0.68 3.31 6.62
CA TYR A 112 -1.42 2.37 5.80
C TYR A 112 -0.47 1.44 5.08
N TRP A 113 -0.56 0.14 5.35
CA TRP A 113 0.19 -0.88 4.64
C TRP A 113 -0.59 -1.32 3.40
N LYS A 114 0.05 -1.36 2.23
CA LYS A 114 -0.57 -1.84 0.98
C LYS A 114 -0.38 -3.34 0.86
N TYR A 115 -1.48 -4.07 0.77
CA TYR A 115 -1.51 -5.49 0.44
C TYR A 115 -2.14 -5.72 -0.92
N CYS A 116 -1.68 -6.77 -1.60
CA CYS A 116 -2.28 -7.30 -2.81
C CYS A 116 -3.13 -8.52 -2.42
N LEU A 117 -4.45 -8.34 -2.36
CA LEU A 117 -5.37 -9.39 -1.92
C LEU A 117 -6.14 -10.00 -3.09
N SER A 118 -6.61 -11.23 -2.93
CA SER A 118 -7.47 -11.89 -3.92
C SER A 118 -8.93 -11.42 -3.83
N SER A 119 -9.36 -10.96 -2.66
CA SER A 119 -10.72 -10.46 -2.42
C SER A 119 -11.05 -9.25 -3.32
N THR A 120 -12.33 -9.14 -3.67
CA THR A 120 -12.90 -7.96 -4.34
C THR A 120 -13.77 -7.12 -3.39
N ARG A 121 -14.02 -7.61 -2.17
CA ARG A 121 -14.83 -6.93 -1.15
C ARG A 121 -13.96 -5.95 -0.38
N LYS A 122 -14.26 -4.65 -0.50
CA LYS A 122 -13.51 -3.58 0.16
C LYS A 122 -14.30 -2.98 1.31
N CYS A 123 -13.66 -2.87 2.48
CA CYS A 123 -14.10 -1.97 3.54
C CYS A 123 -13.73 -0.53 3.16
N SER A 124 -14.61 0.43 3.38
CA SER A 124 -14.40 1.85 3.05
C SER A 124 -14.86 2.79 4.17
N GLY A 125 -14.45 4.05 4.09
CA GLY A 125 -14.79 5.10 5.06
C GLY A 125 -14.07 4.96 6.40
N ASP A 126 -14.69 5.46 7.47
CA ASP A 126 -14.18 5.40 8.85
C ASP A 126 -13.98 3.97 9.37
N TYR A 127 -14.49 2.97 8.63
CA TYR A 127 -14.46 1.54 8.91
C TYR A 127 -13.44 0.78 8.07
N ALA A 128 -12.41 1.45 7.57
CA ALA A 128 -11.30 0.81 6.86
C ALA A 128 -10.70 -0.34 7.69
N TYR A 129 -10.32 -1.42 7.00
CA TYR A 129 -9.78 -2.63 7.61
C TYR A 129 -8.58 -2.27 8.48
N THR A 130 -8.72 -2.46 9.79
CA THR A 130 -7.72 -2.02 10.77
C THR A 130 -6.97 -3.24 11.25
N TYR A 131 -5.65 -3.25 11.02
CA TYR A 131 -4.80 -4.22 11.66
C TYR A 131 -4.46 -3.71 13.05
N LEU A 132 -4.76 -4.55 14.04
CA LEU A 132 -4.45 -4.29 15.44
C LEU A 132 -3.30 -5.22 15.79
N SER A 133 -2.08 -4.87 15.37
CA SER A 133 -0.89 -5.62 15.77
C SER A 133 -0.83 -5.72 17.30
N ASP A 134 -0.46 -6.91 17.78
CA ASP A 134 -0.14 -7.17 19.19
C ASP A 134 -1.24 -6.87 20.23
N ARG A 135 -2.48 -6.66 19.79
CA ARG A 135 -3.60 -6.69 20.73
C ARG A 135 -3.97 -8.14 20.96
N TYR A 136 -3.65 -8.62 22.16
CA TYR A 136 -4.28 -9.81 22.71
C TYR A 136 -5.80 -9.69 22.48
N MET A 137 -6.32 -10.50 21.57
CA MET A 137 -7.76 -10.65 21.38
C MET A 137 -8.25 -11.55 22.50
N ASP A 138 -9.13 -11.01 23.37
CA ASP A 138 -9.84 -11.84 24.34
C ASP A 138 -10.55 -12.96 23.55
N GLN A 139 -10.32 -14.22 23.93
CA GLN A 139 -10.94 -15.37 23.27
C GLN A 139 -12.47 -15.27 23.22
N LYS A 140 -13.09 -14.56 24.17
CA LYS A 140 -14.53 -14.30 24.19
C LYS A 140 -15.00 -13.39 23.05
N SER A 141 -14.09 -12.60 22.47
CA SER A 141 -14.35 -11.71 21.34
C SER A 141 -14.04 -12.37 19.98
N VAL A 142 -13.49 -13.59 19.98
CA VAL A 142 -13.16 -14.32 18.75
C VAL A 142 -14.40 -15.06 18.23
N ILE A 143 -14.87 -14.65 17.05
CA ILE A 143 -16.04 -15.27 16.40
C ILE A 143 -15.63 -16.55 15.65
N LYS A 144 -14.41 -16.58 15.08
CA LYS A 144 -13.90 -17.67 14.23
C LYS A 144 -12.38 -17.73 14.28
N THR A 145 -11.82 -18.94 14.28
CA THR A 145 -10.39 -19.20 14.17
C THR A 145 -10.13 -20.08 12.95
N THR A 146 -9.17 -19.69 12.12
CA THR A 146 -8.74 -20.44 10.94
C THR A 146 -7.21 -20.46 10.86
N THR A 147 -6.65 -21.47 10.20
CA THR A 147 -5.22 -21.55 9.90
C THR A 147 -5.01 -21.27 8.41
N LYS A 148 -4.06 -20.38 8.09
CA LYS A 148 -3.68 -20.00 6.73
C LYS A 148 -2.17 -20.00 6.56
N GLU A 149 -1.72 -19.99 5.30
CA GLU A 149 -0.29 -20.03 4.99
C GLU A 149 0.38 -18.67 5.22
N ASN A 150 -0.36 -17.58 5.01
CA ASN A 150 0.16 -16.21 5.08
C ASN A 150 -0.94 -15.21 5.52
N LEU A 151 -0.51 -13.98 5.82
CA LEU A 151 -1.36 -12.90 6.31
C LEU A 151 -2.39 -12.48 5.25
N GLU A 152 -2.00 -12.43 3.97
CA GLU A 152 -2.84 -12.03 2.85
C GLU A 152 -4.05 -12.94 2.65
N GLU A 153 -3.88 -14.24 2.87
CA GLU A 153 -4.99 -15.19 2.90
C GLU A 153 -5.94 -14.92 4.07
N CYS A 154 -5.41 -14.66 5.28
CA CYS A 154 -6.24 -14.28 6.43
C CYS A 154 -7.02 -12.98 6.19
N LEU A 155 -6.37 -11.97 5.59
CA LEU A 155 -7.01 -10.72 5.21
C LEU A 155 -8.13 -10.95 4.20
N SER A 156 -7.87 -11.74 3.16
CA SER A 156 -8.85 -12.05 2.10
C SER A 156 -10.05 -12.81 2.65
N ASP A 157 -9.83 -13.86 3.44
CA ASP A 157 -10.89 -14.64 4.09
C ASP A 157 -11.77 -13.78 4.99
N CYS A 158 -11.17 -12.85 5.75
CA CYS A 158 -11.92 -11.93 6.60
C CYS A 158 -12.80 -11.00 5.75
N LEU A 159 -12.25 -10.40 4.68
CA LEU A 159 -13.02 -9.53 3.78
C LEU A 159 -14.15 -10.26 3.07
N ASP A 160 -13.95 -11.55 2.76
CA ASP A 160 -14.91 -12.39 2.05
C ASP A 160 -15.93 -13.07 2.97
N GLU A 161 -15.76 -12.99 4.29
CA GLU A 161 -16.71 -13.54 5.26
C GLU A 161 -18.12 -12.94 5.09
N SER A 162 -19.12 -13.80 5.08
CA SER A 162 -20.52 -13.46 4.82
C SER A 162 -21.44 -13.75 5.99
N ALA A 163 -21.00 -14.60 6.92
CA ALA A 163 -21.75 -14.91 8.13
C ALA A 163 -21.71 -13.76 9.16
N PHE A 164 -20.66 -12.94 9.14
CA PHE A 164 -20.51 -11.77 10.00
C PHE A 164 -19.58 -10.73 9.37
N GLU A 165 -19.61 -9.51 9.88
CA GLU A 165 -18.73 -8.44 9.43
C GLU A 165 -17.35 -8.57 10.07
N CYS A 166 -16.42 -9.21 9.37
CA CYS A 166 -15.04 -9.30 9.81
C CYS A 166 -14.27 -8.02 9.45
N ARG A 167 -13.85 -7.27 10.48
CA ARG A 167 -13.26 -5.92 10.33
C ARG A 167 -11.81 -5.82 10.83
N SER A 168 -11.29 -6.88 11.43
CA SER A 168 -9.95 -6.98 11.99
C SER A 168 -9.54 -8.44 12.14
N ILE A 169 -8.24 -8.71 12.05
CA ILE A 169 -7.63 -10.01 12.37
C ILE A 169 -6.45 -9.83 13.32
N SER A 170 -6.11 -10.91 14.00
CA SER A 170 -4.79 -11.16 14.58
C SER A 170 -4.19 -12.34 13.81
N PHE A 171 -2.93 -12.25 13.40
CA PHE A 171 -2.23 -13.27 12.61
C PHE A 171 -1.00 -13.77 13.35
#